data_AF-A0A8S1J802-F1
#
_entry.id   AF-A0A8S1J802-F1
#
_cell.length_a   1.000
_cell.length_b   1.000
_cell.length_c   1.000
_cell.angle_alpha   90.00
_cell.angle_beta   90.00
_cell.angle_gamma   90.00
#
_symmetry.space_group_name_H-M   'P 1'
#
loop_
_entity.id
_entity.type
_entity.pdbx_description
1 polymer ?
#
loop_
_entity_poly.entity_id
_entity_poly.type
_entity_poly.pdbx_seq_one_letter_code
_entity_poly.pdbx_strand_id
1 'polypeptide(L)'
;MDSVRIPILNSNELVSIPVHQLPADCEEVLGLLKAEEVALSIWLDIAMAYLSRGLVGQHVRILQEASSKEAAEFFGDGFKHERVQ
;
A
#
# COMPACT_ATOMS: atom_id res chain seq x y z
N MET A 1 -15.40 -1.93 -4.39
CA MET A 1 -13.99 -1.88 -4.82
C MET A 1 -13.65 -3.29 -5.23
N ASP A 2 -13.52 -3.56 -6.54
CA ASP A 2 -13.40 -4.94 -7.02
C ASP A 2 -11.94 -5.38 -7.22
N SER A 3 -11.01 -4.42 -7.36
CA SER A 3 -9.57 -4.69 -7.48
C SER A 3 -8.71 -3.49 -7.05
N VAL A 4 -7.52 -3.77 -6.51
CA VAL A 4 -6.45 -2.80 -6.25
C VAL A 4 -5.47 -2.81 -7.42
N ARG A 5 -4.94 -1.65 -7.80
CA ARG A 5 -3.91 -1.54 -8.84
C ARG A 5 -2.56 -1.18 -8.23
N ILE A 6 -1.56 -2.03 -8.49
CA ILE A 6 -0.19 -1.85 -8.02
C ILE A 6 0.69 -1.58 -9.24
N PRO A 7 1.38 -0.43 -9.33
CA PRO A 7 2.38 -0.19 -10.35
C PRO A 7 3.62 -1.04 -10.08
N ILE A 8 4.19 -1.61 -11.13
CA ILE A 8 5.45 -2.35 -11.05
C ILE A 8 6.62 -1.38 -11.21
N LEU A 9 7.53 -1.38 -10.26
CA LEU A 9 8.74 -0.57 -10.24
C LEU A 9 9.59 -0.87 -11.49
N ASN A 10 10.08 0.18 -12.14
CA ASN A 10 10.83 0.11 -13.40
C ASN A 10 10.05 -0.44 -14.61
N SER A 11 8.72 -0.48 -14.54
CA SER A 11 7.85 -0.86 -15.66
C SER A 11 6.67 0.09 -15.81
N ASN A 12 6.07 0.16 -17.00
CA ASN A 12 4.79 0.84 -17.23
C ASN A 12 3.58 -0.09 -16.98
N GLU A 13 3.81 -1.26 -16.41
CA GLU A 13 2.78 -2.23 -16.13
C GLU A 13 2.08 -1.93 -14.79
N LEU A 14 0.74 -2.06 -14.80
CA LEU A 14 -0.07 -2.07 -13.58
C LEU A 14 -0.66 -3.45 -13.39
N VAL A 15 -0.39 -4.05 -12.24
CA VAL A 15 -1.03 -5.30 -11.83
C VAL A 15 -2.32 -4.96 -11.11
N SER A 16 -3.43 -5.49 -11.61
CA SER A 16 -4.74 -5.33 -10.98
C SER A 16 -5.07 -6.61 -10.21
N ILE A 17 -5.01 -6.53 -8.87
CA ILE A 17 -5.29 -7.65 -7.98
C ILE A 17 -6.73 -7.53 -7.49
N PRO A 18 -7.61 -8.50 -7.75
CA PRO A 18 -8.95 -8.50 -7.19
C PRO A 18 -8.90 -8.53 -5.66
N VAL A 19 -9.77 -7.77 -5.00
CA VAL A 19 -9.77 -7.64 -3.52
C VAL A 19 -9.88 -9.00 -2.81
N HIS A 20 -10.63 -9.93 -3.39
CA HIS A 20 -10.81 -11.29 -2.88
C HIS A 20 -9.58 -12.19 -3.06
N GLN A 21 -8.65 -11.84 -3.95
CA GLN A 21 -7.40 -12.55 -4.20
C GLN A 21 -6.22 -11.99 -3.40
N LEU A 22 -6.41 -10.90 -2.63
CA LEU A 22 -5.38 -10.42 -1.73
C LEU A 22 -4.99 -11.53 -0.74
N PRO A 23 -3.68 -11.79 -0.57
CA PRO A 23 -3.17 -12.77 0.39
C PRO A 23 -3.76 -12.55 1.79
N ALA A 24 -4.00 -13.63 2.54
CA ALA A 24 -4.45 -13.51 3.92
C ALA A 24 -3.33 -13.01 4.86
N ASP A 25 -2.08 -13.23 4.46
CA ASP A 25 -0.89 -12.73 5.14
C ASP A 25 -0.60 -11.29 4.68
N CYS A 26 -0.71 -10.34 5.61
CA CYS A 26 -0.42 -8.95 5.33
C CYS A 26 1.08 -8.64 5.26
N GLU A 27 1.96 -9.47 5.84
CA GLU A 27 3.41 -9.24 5.78
C GLU A 27 3.94 -9.46 4.36
N GLU A 28 3.40 -10.45 3.64
CA GLU A 28 3.72 -10.69 2.23
C GLU A 28 3.31 -9.49 1.37
N VAL A 29 2.11 -8.95 1.60
CA VAL A 29 1.62 -7.76 0.87
C VAL A 29 2.43 -6.53 1.20
N LEU A 30 2.77 -6.31 2.48
CA LEU A 30 3.65 -5.21 2.89
C LEU A 30 5.05 -5.33 2.28
N GLY A 31 5.59 -6.55 2.17
CA GLY A 31 6.85 -6.82 1.49
C GLY A 31 6.81 -6.41 0.03
N LEU A 32 5.76 -6.80 -0.70
CA LEU A 32 5.55 -6.39 -2.10
C LEU A 32 5.43 -4.87 -2.23
N LEU A 33 4.62 -4.23 -1.40
CA LEU A 33 4.41 -2.78 -1.45
C LEU A 33 5.68 -1.96 -1.20
N LYS A 34 6.57 -2.47 -0.34
CA LYS A 34 7.89 -1.88 -0.10
C LYS A 34 8.84 -2.11 -1.27
N ALA A 35 8.87 -3.34 -1.80
CA ALA A 35 9.75 -3.71 -2.91
C ALA A 35 9.45 -2.94 -4.19
N GLU A 36 8.17 -2.66 -4.44
CA GLU A 36 7.70 -1.92 -5.62
C GLU A 36 7.65 -0.39 -5.40
N GLU A 37 8.15 0.12 -4.26
CA GLU A 37 8.12 1.54 -3.86
C GLU A 37 6.77 2.22 -4.08
N VAL A 38 5.70 1.52 -3.71
CA VAL A 38 4.34 1.91 -4.09
C VAL A 38 3.87 3.10 -3.26
N ALA A 39 3.17 4.04 -3.90
CA ALA A 39 2.61 5.22 -3.24
C ALA A 39 1.70 4.86 -2.05
N LEU A 40 1.77 5.66 -0.98
CA LEU A 40 1.02 5.46 0.26
C LEU A 40 -0.50 5.35 0.04
N SER A 41 -1.05 6.04 -0.96
CA SER A 41 -2.47 5.94 -1.31
C SER A 41 -2.90 4.50 -1.62
N ILE A 42 -2.04 3.72 -2.29
CA ILE A 42 -2.32 2.33 -2.64
C ILE A 42 -2.26 1.42 -1.40
N TRP A 43 -1.39 1.74 -0.43
CA TRP A 43 -1.36 1.03 0.85
C TRP A 43 -2.70 1.19 1.58
N LEU A 44 -3.28 2.40 1.54
CA LEU A 44 -4.59 2.68 2.13
C LEU A 44 -5.72 1.97 1.37
N ASP A 45 -5.67 1.94 0.04
CA ASP A 45 -6.64 1.18 -0.77
C ASP A 45 -6.65 -0.31 -0.41
N ILE A 46 -5.47 -0.89 -0.16
CA ILE A 46 -5.33 -2.28 0.29
C ILE A 46 -5.84 -2.46 1.72
N ALA A 47 -5.53 -1.55 2.63
CA ALA A 47 -6.06 -1.60 3.99
C ALA A 47 -7.60 -1.61 3.97
N MET A 48 -8.21 -0.74 3.18
CA MET A 48 -9.67 -0.69 2.97
C MET A 48 -10.21 -1.97 2.33
N ALA A 49 -9.46 -2.57 1.41
CA ALA A 49 -9.80 -3.86 0.81
C ALA A 49 -9.83 -4.99 1.87
N TYR A 50 -8.89 -5.03 2.81
CA TYR A 50 -8.93 -5.97 3.94
C TYR A 50 -10.11 -5.72 4.87
N LEU A 51 -10.40 -4.44 5.19
CA LEU A 51 -11.54 -4.07 6.00
C LEU A 51 -12.87 -4.53 5.38
N SER A 52 -13.01 -4.40 4.06
CA SER A 52 -14.20 -4.85 3.32
C SER A 52 -14.46 -6.36 3.41
N ARG A 53 -13.41 -7.15 3.70
CA ARG A 53 -13.48 -8.60 3.89
C ARG A 53 -13.66 -9.02 5.35
N GLY A 54 -13.75 -8.07 6.29
CA GLY A 54 -13.77 -8.34 7.72
C GLY A 54 -12.41 -8.69 8.32
N LEU A 55 -11.32 -8.53 7.57
CA LEU A 55 -9.95 -8.82 7.99
C LEU A 55 -9.35 -7.61 8.73
N VAL A 56 -9.92 -7.29 9.89
CA VAL A 56 -9.59 -6.08 10.66
C VAL A 56 -8.13 -6.09 11.16
N GLY A 57 -7.59 -7.25 11.51
CA GLY A 57 -6.20 -7.38 11.96
C GLY A 57 -5.20 -6.93 10.88
N GLN A 58 -5.42 -7.39 9.63
CA GLN A 58 -4.62 -7.02 8.46
C GLN A 58 -4.75 -5.54 8.12
N HIS A 59 -5.99 -5.01 8.16
CA HIS A 59 -6.23 -3.58 7.99
C HIS A 59 -5.41 -2.74 8.99
N VAL A 60 -5.50 -3.07 10.29
CA VAL A 60 -4.77 -2.35 11.34
C VAL A 60 -3.25 -2.49 11.15
N ARG A 61 -2.78 -3.68 10.77
CA ARG A 61 -1.35 -3.93 10.56
C ARG A 61 -0.78 -3.07 9.43
N ILE A 62 -1.49 -2.95 8.31
CA ILE A 62 -1.08 -2.08 7.20
C ILE A 62 -1.05 -0.61 7.63
N LEU A 63 -2.06 -0.15 8.38
CA LEU A 63 -2.07 1.23 8.89
C LEU A 63 -0.94 1.50 9.89
N GLN A 64 -0.64 0.54 10.76
CA GLN A 64 0.50 0.64 11.68
C GLN A 64 1.80 0.81 10.91
N GLU A 65 2.03 -0.01 9.90
CA GLU A 65 3.22 0.09 9.06
C GLU A 65 3.25 1.39 8.25
N ALA A 66 2.12 1.80 7.67
CA ALA A 66 1.98 3.06 6.94
C ALA A 66 2.23 4.29 7.82
N SER A 67 1.98 4.18 9.13
CA SER A 67 2.22 5.23 10.12
C SER A 67 3.55 5.07 10.87
N SER A 68 4.37 4.08 10.50
CA SER A 68 5.65 3.82 11.16
C SER A 68 6.64 4.95 10.89
N LYS A 69 7.70 5.02 11.71
CA LYS A 69 8.75 6.01 11.51
C LYS A 69 9.49 5.76 10.20
N GLU A 70 9.67 4.49 9.85
CA GLU A 70 10.27 4.02 8.62
C GLU A 70 9.44 4.47 7.40
N ALA A 71 8.12 4.32 7.45
CA ALA A 71 7.23 4.83 6.41
C ALA A 71 7.23 6.36 6.35
N ALA A 72 7.29 7.04 7.50
CA ALA A 72 7.38 8.50 7.55
C ALA A 72 8.70 9.01 6.94
N GLU A 73 9.81 8.31 7.12
CA GLU A 73 11.09 8.64 6.47
C GLU A 73 11.04 8.36 4.96
N PHE A 74 10.48 7.21 4.56
CA PHE A 74 10.36 6.79 3.17
C PHE A 74 9.43 7.70 2.34
N PHE A 75 8.25 8.01 2.85
CA PHE A 75 7.26 8.87 2.16
C PHE A 75 7.44 10.36 2.46
N GLY A 76 8.06 10.72 3.60
CA GLY A 76 8.22 12.11 4.04
C GLY A 76 9.28 12.89 3.28
N ASP A 77 10.29 12.23 2.71
CA ASP A 77 11.28 12.91 1.87
C ASP A 77 10.69 13.42 0.54
N GLY A 78 9.58 12.82 0.06
CA GLY A 78 8.84 13.30 -1.12
C GLY A 78 8.15 14.66 -0.94
N PHE A 79 7.91 15.11 0.30
CA PHE A 79 7.33 16.44 0.59
C PHE A 79 8.37 17.55 0.71
N LYS A 80 9.67 17.24 0.58
CA LYS A 80 10.73 18.27 0.62
C LYS A 80 10.90 19.01 -0.70
N HIS A 81 10.31 18.54 -1.80
CA HIS A 81 10.38 19.23 -3.09
C HIS A 81 8.98 19.52 -3.64
N GLU A 82 8.79 20.80 -3.96
CA GLU A 82 7.59 21.43 -4.52
C GLU A 82 6.37 21.63 -3.60
N ARG A 83 6.50 22.63 -2.72
CA ARG A 83 5.44 23.63 -2.63
C ARG A 83 5.49 24.48 -3.90
N VAL A 84 4.74 24.11 -4.94
CA VAL A 84 4.42 25.06 -6.02
C VAL A 84 3.12 25.77 -5.64
N GLN A 85 3.27 27.09 -5.52
CA GLN A 85 2.29 28.17 -5.38
C GLN A 85 1.66 28.39 -3.99
#